data_AF-A0A7E6EJU1-F1
#
_entry.id   AF-A0A7E6EJU1-F1
#
_cell.length_a   1.000
_cell.length_b   1.000
_cell.length_c   1.000
_cell.angle_alpha   90.00
_cell.angle_beta   90.00
_cell.angle_gamma   90.00
#
_symmetry.space_group_name_H-M   'P 1'
#
loop_
_entity.id
_entity.type
_entity.pdbx_description
1 polymer ?
#
loop_
_entity_poly.entity_id
_entity_poly.type
_entity_poly.pdbx_seq_one_letter_code
_entity_poly.pdbx_strand_id
1 'polypeptide(L)'
;MGAPSKLGDRTLPTYRETTEMLKIPNFFHLTPKHIQKQCEKLKGRCPTRKQNYEYLKYVLVVLYMESLVRVLSLWQKRDTWESECAFEDRETFEWADSPSARQMGKYKQVVDRVFTLLLQQKVDQSVEEMYSGAVTALHNDGESPLTLENYRKAVELLYTSIQN
;
A
#
# COMPACT_ATOMS: atom_id res chain seq x y z
N MET A 1 11.99 5.82 53.26
CA MET A 1 11.01 5.24 52.32
C MET A 1 10.65 6.32 51.32
N GLY A 2 11.41 6.42 50.23
CA GLY A 2 11.19 7.42 49.19
C GLY A 2 10.24 6.86 48.14
N ALA A 3 9.11 7.54 47.92
CA ALA A 3 8.21 7.23 46.82
C ALA A 3 8.94 7.45 45.48
N PRO A 4 8.79 6.55 44.48
CA PRO A 4 9.30 6.83 43.15
C PRO A 4 8.42 7.90 42.49
N SER A 5 8.96 9.11 42.42
CA SER A 5 8.48 10.14 41.52
C SER A 5 9.09 9.91 40.14
N LYS A 6 8.23 9.84 39.12
CA LYS A 6 8.35 10.38 37.76
C LYS A 6 7.50 9.55 36.81
N LEU A 7 6.23 9.95 36.72
CA LEU A 7 5.41 9.69 35.55
C LEU A 7 6.05 10.49 34.42
N GLY A 8 6.84 9.80 33.58
CA GLY A 8 7.51 10.38 32.42
C GLY A 8 6.51 11.11 31.54
N ASP A 9 6.96 12.24 31.01
CA ASP A 9 6.26 13.17 30.14
C ASP A 9 5.44 12.42 29.07
N ARG A 10 4.11 12.38 29.23
CA ARG A 10 3.20 11.70 28.29
C ARG A 10 2.87 12.65 27.13
N THR A 11 3.88 13.03 26.36
CA THR A 11 3.61 13.65 25.05
C THR A 11 3.18 12.55 24.09
N LEU A 12 1.96 12.66 23.56
CA LEU A 12 1.46 11.70 22.57
C LEU A 12 2.33 11.82 21.31
N PRO A 13 2.94 10.73 20.82
CA PRO A 13 3.75 10.76 19.61
C PRO A 13 2.91 11.23 18.42
N THR A 14 3.56 11.94 17.50
CA THR A 14 2.90 12.57 16.35
C THR A 14 2.33 11.51 15.41
N TYR A 15 1.22 11.81 14.70
CA TYR A 15 0.51 10.84 13.85
C TYR A 15 1.38 10.19 12.75
N ARG A 16 2.52 10.82 12.39
CA ARG A 16 3.47 10.29 11.40
C ARG A 16 4.45 9.25 11.96
N GLU A 17 4.58 9.15 13.28
CA GLU A 17 5.63 8.39 13.95
C GLU A 17 5.12 7.08 14.57
N THR A 18 3.81 6.81 14.52
CA THR A 18 3.20 5.63 15.15
C THR A 18 2.72 4.60 14.14
N THR A 19 3.56 3.61 13.88
CA THR A 19 3.15 2.37 13.18
C THR A 19 2.06 1.60 13.93
N GLU A 20 1.95 1.80 15.25
CA GLU A 20 0.89 1.24 16.08
C GLU A 20 -0.52 1.76 15.73
N MET A 21 -0.65 2.99 15.21
CA MET A 21 -1.94 3.52 14.77
C MET A 21 -2.48 2.82 13.51
N LEU A 22 -1.59 2.33 12.65
CA LEU A 22 -1.98 1.55 11.46
C LEU A 22 -2.53 0.16 11.84
N LYS A 23 -2.17 -0.34 13.03
CA LYS A 23 -2.68 -1.62 13.56
C LYS A 23 -4.09 -1.50 14.14
N ILE A 24 -4.57 -0.29 14.42
CA ILE A 24 -5.93 -0.07 14.94
C ILE A 24 -6.89 -0.04 13.75
N PRO A 25 -7.83 -0.99 13.64
CA PRO A 25 -8.88 -0.92 12.63
C PRO A 25 -9.65 0.38 12.80
N ASN A 26 -9.53 1.30 11.85
CA ASN A 26 -10.14 2.62 11.94
C ASN A 26 -11.53 2.63 11.29
N PHE A 27 -12.38 3.55 11.76
CA PHE A 27 -13.76 3.70 11.29
C PHE A 27 -13.98 4.99 10.50
N PHE A 28 -12.92 5.57 9.91
CA PHE A 28 -13.04 6.83 9.17
C PHE A 28 -13.99 6.71 7.97
N HIS A 29 -14.03 5.54 7.33
CA HIS A 29 -14.96 5.22 6.26
C HIS A 29 -16.41 4.99 6.76
N LEU A 30 -16.63 4.85 8.07
CA LEU A 30 -17.95 4.69 8.72
C LEU A 30 -18.40 5.94 9.46
N THR A 31 -17.88 7.10 9.06
CA THR A 31 -18.34 8.39 9.59
C THR A 31 -19.87 8.52 9.40
N PRO A 32 -20.63 9.10 10.34
CA PRO A 32 -22.11 9.18 10.27
C PRO A 32 -22.66 9.71 8.94
N LYS A 33 -21.94 10.66 8.30
CA LYS A 33 -22.29 11.18 6.96
C LYS A 33 -22.16 10.14 5.85
N HIS A 34 -21.14 9.28 5.91
CA HIS A 34 -20.93 8.22 4.92
C HIS A 34 -21.95 7.10 5.11
N ILE A 35 -22.22 6.72 6.37
CA ILE A 35 -23.29 5.77 6.71
C ILE A 35 -24.63 6.30 6.18
N GLN A 36 -24.98 7.57 6.41
CA GLN A 36 -26.24 8.12 5.89
C GLN A 36 -26.38 8.01 4.37
N LYS A 37 -25.32 8.26 3.60
CA LYS A 37 -25.31 8.09 2.14
C LYS A 37 -25.46 6.62 1.71
N GLN A 38 -24.78 5.71 2.40
CA GLN A 38 -24.94 4.27 2.16
C GLN A 38 -26.37 3.81 2.50
N CYS A 39 -26.91 4.30 3.61
CA CYS A 39 -28.29 4.07 4.02
C CYS A 39 -29.29 4.58 2.98
N GLU A 40 -29.05 5.75 2.38
CA GLU A 40 -29.88 6.31 1.32
C GLU A 40 -29.89 5.47 0.06
N LYS A 41 -28.74 4.96 -0.37
CA LYS A 41 -28.64 4.06 -1.53
C LYS A 41 -29.29 2.69 -1.29
N LEU A 42 -29.37 2.27 -0.03
CA LEU A 42 -29.94 0.99 0.37
C LEU A 42 -31.40 1.10 0.86
N LYS A 43 -31.99 2.30 0.83
CA LYS A 43 -33.43 2.51 1.07
C LYS A 43 -34.23 1.75 0.01
N GLY A 44 -35.16 0.91 0.45
CA GLY A 44 -36.14 0.26 -0.41
C GLY A 44 -36.05 -1.27 -0.47
N ARG A 45 -35.11 -1.90 0.25
CA ARG A 45 -35.04 -3.37 0.34
C ARG A 45 -36.05 -3.96 1.32
N CYS A 46 -36.36 -3.25 2.41
CA CYS A 46 -37.33 -3.68 3.40
C CYS A 46 -38.57 -2.76 3.45
N PRO A 47 -39.75 -3.29 3.83
CA PRO A 47 -41.01 -2.53 3.86
C PRO A 47 -40.99 -1.29 4.75
N THR A 48 -40.20 -1.28 5.83
CA THR A 48 -40.16 -0.16 6.78
C THR A 48 -38.78 0.47 6.88
N ARG A 49 -38.74 1.77 7.23
CA ARG A 49 -37.48 2.51 7.46
C ARG A 49 -36.65 1.91 8.61
N LYS A 50 -37.29 1.39 9.65
CA LYS A 50 -36.64 0.74 10.79
C LYS A 50 -35.90 -0.54 10.36
N GLN A 51 -36.56 -1.40 9.58
CA GLN A 51 -35.94 -2.62 9.06
C GLN A 51 -34.75 -2.31 8.15
N ASN A 52 -34.86 -1.30 7.27
CA ASN A 52 -33.73 -0.91 6.44
C ASN A 52 -32.54 -0.46 7.32
N TYR A 53 -32.77 0.34 8.37
CA TYR A 53 -31.72 0.77 9.29
C TYR A 53 -31.04 -0.40 10.04
N GLU A 54 -31.82 -1.36 10.53
CA GLU A 54 -31.30 -2.56 11.20
C GLU A 54 -30.50 -3.44 10.23
N TYR A 55 -30.99 -3.60 9.00
CA TYR A 55 -30.28 -4.31 7.93
C TYR A 55 -28.94 -3.65 7.59
N LEU A 56 -28.92 -2.32 7.52
CA LEU A 56 -27.71 -1.55 7.24
C LEU A 56 -26.65 -1.71 8.32
N LYS A 57 -27.07 -1.66 9.59
CA LYS A 57 -26.20 -1.94 10.72
C LYS A 57 -25.65 -3.37 10.66
N TYR A 58 -26.49 -4.35 10.32
CA TYR A 58 -26.07 -5.74 10.15
C TYR A 58 -25.04 -5.90 9.04
N VAL A 59 -25.34 -5.41 7.82
CA VAL A 59 -24.42 -5.47 6.67
C VAL A 59 -23.08 -4.86 7.03
N LEU A 60 -23.10 -3.73 7.72
CA LEU A 60 -21.89 -3.05 8.12
C LEU A 60 -21.04 -3.89 9.09
N VAL A 61 -21.68 -4.51 10.09
CA VAL A 61 -20.99 -5.41 11.03
C VAL A 61 -20.45 -6.64 10.30
N VAL A 62 -21.20 -7.25 9.38
CA VAL A 62 -20.74 -8.41 8.61
C VAL A 62 -19.53 -8.05 7.76
N LEU A 63 -19.59 -6.96 6.98
CA LEU A 63 -18.45 -6.52 6.17
C LEU A 63 -17.21 -6.24 7.03
N TYR A 64 -17.41 -5.62 8.20
CA TYR A 64 -16.31 -5.39 9.14
C TYR A 64 -15.73 -6.70 9.65
N MET A 65 -16.56 -7.65 10.11
CA MET A 65 -16.09 -8.93 10.63
C MET A 65 -15.42 -9.79 9.55
N GLU A 66 -15.98 -9.86 8.35
CA GLU A 66 -15.35 -10.54 7.20
C GLU A 66 -14.00 -9.89 6.86
N SER A 67 -13.93 -8.56 6.84
CA SER A 67 -12.67 -7.84 6.64
C SER A 67 -11.66 -8.02 7.78
N LEU A 68 -12.13 -8.19 9.03
CA LEU A 68 -11.27 -8.44 10.18
C LEU A 68 -10.80 -9.89 10.25
N VAL A 69 -11.61 -10.86 9.81
CA VAL A 69 -11.16 -12.23 9.60
C VAL A 69 -9.96 -12.22 8.65
N ARG A 70 -9.91 -11.32 7.66
CA ARG A 70 -8.72 -11.11 6.80
C ARG A 70 -7.49 -10.57 7.54
N VAL A 71 -7.65 -9.78 8.61
CA VAL A 71 -6.54 -9.15 9.35
C VAL A 71 -6.09 -9.97 10.57
N LEU A 72 -7.02 -10.69 11.21
CA LEU A 72 -6.76 -11.51 12.41
C LEU A 72 -6.43 -12.97 12.07
N SER A 73 -6.68 -13.43 10.84
CA SER A 73 -6.24 -14.76 10.37
C SER A 73 -4.93 -14.66 9.59
N LEU A 74 -3.82 -14.73 10.32
CA LEU A 74 -2.56 -15.13 9.70
C LEU A 74 -2.48 -16.64 9.37
N TRP A 75 -3.47 -17.52 9.65
CA TRP A 75 -3.14 -18.97 9.65
C TRP A 75 -4.10 -20.09 9.22
N GLN A 76 -5.32 -19.94 8.71
CA GLN A 76 -6.01 -21.19 8.26
C GLN A 76 -7.04 -21.18 7.13
N LYS A 77 -7.63 -20.04 6.75
CA LYS A 77 -8.63 -20.03 5.67
C LYS A 77 -8.47 -18.80 4.80
N ARG A 78 -7.38 -18.77 4.04
CA ARG A 78 -7.48 -18.09 2.75
C ARG A 78 -8.32 -19.02 1.89
N ASP A 79 -9.46 -18.58 1.40
CA ASP A 79 -10.08 -19.34 0.32
C ASP A 79 -9.06 -19.41 -0.82
N THR A 80 -8.88 -20.57 -1.43
CA THR A 80 -7.80 -20.80 -2.41
C THR A 80 -7.83 -19.76 -3.53
N TRP A 81 -9.01 -19.25 -3.86
CA TRP A 81 -9.22 -18.20 -4.86
C TRP A 81 -8.69 -16.82 -4.46
N GLU A 82 -8.63 -16.45 -3.18
CA GLU A 82 -8.05 -15.15 -2.77
C GLU A 82 -6.52 -15.14 -2.93
N SER A 83 -5.86 -16.31 -2.81
CA SER A 83 -4.43 -16.44 -3.17
C SER A 83 -4.18 -16.50 -4.67
N GLU A 84 -5.20 -16.81 -5.46
CA GLU A 84 -5.15 -16.83 -6.92
C GLU A 84 -5.41 -15.45 -7.54
N CYS A 85 -5.56 -14.41 -6.70
CA CYS A 85 -5.74 -13.02 -7.11
C CYS A 85 -4.69 -12.62 -8.16
N ALA A 86 -5.16 -12.22 -9.34
CA ALA A 86 -4.30 -11.95 -10.47
C ALA A 86 -3.59 -10.59 -10.31
N PHE A 87 -2.57 -10.34 -11.13
CA PHE A 87 -1.88 -9.05 -11.13
C PHE A 87 -2.82 -7.91 -11.53
N GLU A 88 -3.75 -8.20 -12.43
CA GLU A 88 -4.77 -7.29 -12.95
C GLU A 88 -5.82 -6.90 -11.91
N ASP A 89 -6.00 -7.73 -10.88
CA ASP A 89 -6.95 -7.50 -9.79
C ASP A 89 -6.37 -6.59 -8.69
N ARG A 90 -5.07 -6.27 -8.73
CA ARG A 90 -4.43 -5.40 -7.74
C ARG A 90 -4.87 -3.95 -7.93
N GLU A 91 -5.40 -3.33 -6.87
CA GLU A 91 -5.76 -1.91 -6.87
C GLU A 91 -4.54 -0.99 -6.95
N THR A 92 -3.39 -1.46 -6.46
CA THR A 92 -2.13 -0.71 -6.45
C THR A 92 -1.04 -1.51 -7.12
N PHE A 93 -0.25 -0.83 -7.93
CA PHE A 93 0.99 -1.36 -8.48
C PHE A 93 2.02 -1.55 -7.36
N GLU A 94 2.56 -2.77 -7.29
CA GLU A 94 3.66 -3.14 -6.41
C GLU A 94 4.90 -3.47 -7.24
N TRP A 95 6.01 -2.81 -6.92
CA TRP A 95 7.26 -2.95 -7.68
C TRP A 95 7.83 -4.38 -7.65
N ALA A 96 7.81 -5.04 -6.50
CA ALA A 96 8.53 -6.30 -6.26
C ALA A 96 8.13 -7.44 -7.22
N ASP A 97 6.83 -7.54 -7.54
CA ASP A 97 6.29 -8.58 -8.42
C ASP A 97 6.18 -8.15 -9.89
N SER A 98 6.60 -6.93 -10.21
CA SER A 98 6.35 -6.33 -11.52
C SER A 98 7.25 -6.88 -12.64
N PRO A 99 6.77 -6.88 -13.90
CA PRO A 99 7.62 -7.17 -15.07
C PRO A 99 8.83 -6.23 -15.15
N SER A 100 8.66 -4.97 -14.77
CA SER A 100 9.70 -3.94 -14.75
C SER A 100 10.83 -4.26 -13.77
N ALA A 101 10.51 -4.77 -12.57
CA ALA A 101 11.52 -5.24 -11.62
C ALA A 101 12.27 -6.47 -12.14
N ARG A 102 11.57 -7.41 -12.79
CA ARG A 102 12.20 -8.59 -13.41
C ARG A 102 13.15 -8.20 -14.54
N GLN A 103 12.75 -7.22 -15.36
CA GLN A 103 13.60 -6.68 -16.42
C GLN A 103 14.81 -5.94 -15.84
N MET A 104 14.62 -5.19 -14.74
CA MET A 104 15.72 -4.55 -14.02
C MET A 104 16.72 -5.57 -13.46
N GLY A 105 16.24 -6.69 -12.93
CA GLY A 105 17.10 -7.79 -12.49
C GLY A 105 17.95 -8.38 -13.63
N LYS A 106 17.37 -8.56 -14.82
CA LYS A 106 18.12 -8.98 -16.02
C LYS A 106 19.14 -7.94 -16.44
N TYR A 107 18.74 -6.67 -16.44
CA TYR A 107 19.61 -5.54 -16.76
C TYR A 107 20.82 -5.50 -15.82
N LYS A 108 20.59 -5.61 -14.51
CA LYS A 108 21.63 -5.70 -13.49
C LYS A 108 22.56 -6.88 -13.71
N GLN A 109 22.07 -8.05 -14.08
CA GLN A 109 22.94 -9.19 -14.41
C GLN A 109 23.85 -8.92 -15.62
N VAL A 110 23.36 -8.22 -16.65
CA VAL A 110 24.17 -7.85 -17.82
C VAL A 110 25.19 -6.78 -17.45
N VAL A 111 24.74 -5.74 -16.76
CA VAL A 111 25.59 -4.64 -16.28
C VAL A 111 26.65 -5.20 -15.33
N ASP A 112 26.29 -5.93 -14.28
CA ASP A 112 27.26 -6.52 -13.34
C ASP A 112 28.27 -7.43 -14.05
N ARG A 113 27.87 -8.20 -15.07
CA ARG A 113 28.83 -9.01 -15.85
C ARG A 113 29.83 -8.14 -16.63
N VAL A 114 29.39 -7.05 -17.24
CA VAL A 114 30.25 -6.14 -18.02
C VAL A 114 31.10 -5.27 -17.08
N PHE A 115 30.50 -4.78 -16.00
CA PHE A 115 31.06 -3.79 -15.09
C PHE A 115 32.02 -4.41 -14.06
N THR A 116 31.74 -5.64 -13.58
CA THR A 116 32.68 -6.42 -12.75
C THR A 116 33.96 -6.76 -13.53
N LEU A 117 33.87 -6.94 -14.85
CA LEU A 117 35.03 -7.23 -15.70
C LEU A 117 35.86 -5.97 -16.05
N LEU A 118 35.26 -4.77 -16.03
CA LEU A 118 35.90 -3.57 -16.56
C LEU A 118 36.21 -2.48 -15.52
N LEU A 119 35.37 -2.28 -14.49
CA LEU A 119 35.41 -1.05 -13.67
C LEU A 119 35.19 -1.26 -12.16
N GLN A 120 34.94 -2.49 -11.68
CA GLN A 120 34.78 -2.82 -10.24
C GLN A 120 33.74 -1.97 -9.47
N GLN A 121 32.81 -1.29 -10.15
CA GLN A 121 31.78 -0.51 -9.50
C GLN A 121 30.40 -1.13 -9.68
N LYS A 122 29.58 -1.04 -8.65
CA LYS A 122 28.26 -1.67 -8.58
C LYS A 122 27.21 -0.59 -8.80
N VAL A 123 26.13 -0.91 -9.51
CA VAL A 123 24.98 0.00 -9.64
C VAL A 123 24.51 0.38 -8.23
N ASP A 124 24.50 1.66 -7.93
CA ASP A 124 24.13 2.20 -6.61
C ASP A 124 22.65 1.91 -6.32
N GLN A 125 22.38 1.38 -5.12
CA GLN A 125 21.04 1.04 -4.66
C GLN A 125 20.11 2.25 -4.66
N SER A 126 20.66 3.44 -4.47
CA SER A 126 19.97 4.73 -4.57
C SER A 126 19.28 4.95 -5.93
N VAL A 127 19.92 4.54 -7.04
CA VAL A 127 19.38 4.73 -8.40
C VAL A 127 18.22 3.76 -8.68
N GLU A 128 18.30 2.56 -8.13
CA GLU A 128 17.24 1.54 -8.23
C GLU A 128 15.98 1.99 -7.46
N GLU A 129 16.15 2.61 -6.29
CA GLU A 129 15.06 3.20 -5.50
C GLU A 129 14.38 4.37 -6.24
N MET A 130 15.15 5.24 -6.89
CA MET A 130 14.60 6.34 -7.70
C MET A 130 13.79 5.84 -8.90
N TYR A 131 14.28 4.81 -9.60
CA TYR A 131 13.57 4.21 -10.72
C TYR A 131 12.28 3.49 -10.30
N SER A 132 12.38 2.64 -9.28
CA SER A 132 11.22 1.91 -8.75
C SER A 132 10.14 2.85 -8.20
N GLY A 133 10.55 3.91 -7.50
CA GLY A 133 9.65 4.97 -7.02
C GLY A 133 8.95 5.70 -8.17
N ALA A 134 9.68 6.10 -9.21
CA ALA A 134 9.10 6.78 -10.37
C ALA A 134 8.10 5.90 -11.14
N VAL A 135 8.43 4.61 -11.34
CA VAL A 135 7.52 3.64 -11.97
C VAL A 135 6.26 3.43 -11.12
N THR A 136 6.42 3.31 -9.80
CA THR A 136 5.29 3.11 -8.88
C THR A 136 4.36 4.32 -8.88
N ALA A 137 4.92 5.54 -8.84
CA ALA A 137 4.14 6.77 -8.92
C ALA A 137 3.41 6.89 -10.28
N LEU A 138 4.07 6.53 -11.38
CA LEU A 138 3.44 6.56 -12.70
C LEU A 138 2.23 5.61 -12.80
N HIS A 139 2.34 4.40 -12.24
CA HIS A 139 1.25 3.43 -12.25
C HIS A 139 0.11 3.77 -11.26
N ASN A 140 0.44 4.27 -10.06
CA ASN A 140 -0.56 4.51 -9.01
C ASN A 140 -1.21 5.90 -9.09
N ASP A 141 -0.43 6.94 -9.39
CA ASP A 141 -0.91 8.33 -9.45
C ASP A 141 -1.35 8.73 -10.87
N GLY A 142 -1.02 7.91 -11.87
CA GLY A 142 -1.37 8.10 -13.28
C GLY A 142 -0.37 8.94 -14.08
N GLU A 143 -0.68 9.09 -15.37
CA GLU A 143 0.14 9.84 -16.32
C GLU A 143 -0.09 11.34 -16.15
N SER A 144 0.90 12.02 -15.57
CA SER A 144 0.96 13.48 -15.43
C SER A 144 2.30 13.98 -15.99
N PRO A 145 2.39 15.27 -16.38
CA PRO A 145 3.66 15.84 -16.84
C PRO A 145 4.79 15.66 -15.81
N LEU A 146 4.44 15.67 -14.51
CA LEU A 146 5.39 15.46 -13.42
C LEU A 146 5.84 14.00 -13.31
N THR A 147 4.92 13.04 -13.36
CA THR A 147 5.25 11.61 -13.25
C THR A 147 6.07 11.13 -14.43
N LEU A 148 5.78 11.63 -15.64
CA LEU A 148 6.56 11.37 -16.85
C LEU A 148 7.98 11.95 -16.77
N GLU A 149 8.13 13.19 -16.30
CA GLU A 149 9.45 13.81 -16.16
C GLU A 149 10.30 13.13 -15.08
N ASN A 150 9.69 12.71 -13.97
CA ASN A 150 10.37 11.95 -12.92
C ASN A 150 10.83 10.58 -13.44
N TYR A 151 9.98 9.89 -14.19
CA TYR A 151 10.35 8.64 -14.85
C TYR A 151 11.51 8.83 -15.84
N ARG A 152 11.45 9.86 -16.70
CA ARG A 152 12.51 10.20 -17.65
C ARG A 152 13.85 10.42 -16.94
N LYS A 153 13.87 11.25 -15.89
CA LYS A 153 15.07 11.52 -15.10
C LYS A 153 15.62 10.26 -14.45
N ALA A 154 14.76 9.41 -13.90
CA ALA A 154 15.19 8.16 -13.28
C ALA A 154 15.84 7.20 -14.30
N VAL A 155 15.29 7.13 -15.52
CA VAL A 155 15.88 6.35 -16.63
C VAL A 155 17.22 6.94 -17.06
N GLU A 156 17.34 8.25 -17.22
CA GLU A 156 18.60 8.93 -17.57
C GLU A 156 19.69 8.68 -16.52
N LEU A 157 19.34 8.74 -15.23
CA LEU A 157 20.25 8.41 -14.14
C LEU A 157 20.71 6.95 -14.20
N LEU A 158 19.79 6.03 -14.50
CA LEU A 158 20.10 4.62 -14.66
C LEU A 158 21.11 4.39 -15.79
N TYR A 159 20.91 5.01 -16.96
CA TYR A 159 21.84 4.90 -18.09
C TYR A 159 23.20 5.55 -17.81
N THR A 160 23.21 6.74 -17.20
CA THR A 160 24.46 7.47 -16.91
C THR A 160 25.29 6.79 -15.82
N SER A 161 24.65 6.10 -14.86
CA SER A 161 25.34 5.29 -13.84
C SER A 161 26.15 4.11 -14.40
N ILE A 162 25.99 3.78 -15.69
CA ILE A 162 26.65 2.66 -16.37
C ILE A 162 27.75 3.12 -17.33
N GLN A 163 27.75 4.38 -17.73
CA GLN A 163 28.76 4.94 -18.63
C GLN A 163 29.98 5.48 -17.88
N ASN A 164 29.83 5.83 -16.60
CA ASN A 164 30.92 6.23 -15.70
C ASN A 164 31.41 5.04 -14.90
#